data_AF-A0A2M7QME0-F1
#
_entry.id   AF-A0A2M7QME0-F1
#
_cell.length_a   1.000
_cell.length_b   1.000
_cell.length_c   1.000
_cell.angle_alpha   90.00
_cell.angle_beta   90.00
_cell.angle_gamma   90.00
#
_symmetry.space_group_name_H-M   'P 1'
#
loop_
_entity.id
_entity.type
_entity.pdbx_description
1 polymer ?
#
loop_
_entity_poly.entity_id
_entity_poly.type
_entity_poly.pdbx_seq_one_letter_code
_entity_poly.pdbx_strand_id
1 'polypeptide(L)'
;YARGGESIEIQIMADNPMVATMGAMLGNPAMMASQGEVRRVGRQRYVVAPDGGVMALVGGRALVQLSGSAAREDKIAYFEAIDFAGLEAF
;
A
#
# COMPACT_ATOMS: atom_id res chain seq x y z
N TYR A 1 -14.51 -0.47 -3.09
CA TYR A 1 -15.30 -1.25 -4.07
C TYR A 1 -16.01 -2.38 -3.35
N ALA A 2 -17.24 -2.74 -3.72
CA ALA A 2 -17.90 -3.92 -3.17
C ALA A 2 -18.61 -4.72 -4.27
N ARG A 3 -18.35 -6.03 -4.37
CA ARG A 3 -19.04 -6.96 -5.27
C ARG A 3 -19.34 -8.25 -4.50
N GLY A 4 -20.60 -8.67 -4.49
CA GLY A 4 -20.98 -9.98 -3.92
C GLY A 4 -20.70 -10.19 -2.42
N GLY A 5 -20.48 -9.12 -1.64
CA GLY A 5 -20.11 -9.20 -0.21
C GLY A 5 -18.62 -9.03 0.07
N GLU A 6 -17.78 -9.01 -0.97
CA GLU A 6 -16.37 -8.67 -0.87
C GLU A 6 -16.18 -7.17 -0.90
N SER A 7 -15.30 -6.64 -0.05
CA SER A 7 -14.97 -5.22 0.02
C SER A 7 -13.48 -4.99 -0.19
N ILE A 8 -13.16 -3.90 -0.88
CA ILE A 8 -11.83 -3.29 -0.92
C ILE A 8 -11.98 -1.86 -0.41
N GLU A 9 -11.27 -1.56 0.66
CA GLU A 9 -11.10 -0.23 1.23
C GLU A 9 -9.72 0.29 0.84
N ILE A 10 -9.68 1.49 0.28
CA ILE A 10 -8.45 2.17 -0.12
C ILE A 10 -8.31 3.38 0.80
N GLN A 11 -7.29 3.36 1.65
CA GLN A 11 -6.94 4.48 2.51
C GLN A 11 -5.68 5.15 2.00
N ILE A 12 -5.73 6.47 1.83
CA ILE A 12 -4.58 7.29 1.46
C ILE A 12 -4.40 8.33 2.55
N MET A 13 -3.23 8.32 3.18
CA MET A 13 -2.83 9.29 4.18
C MET A 13 -1.62 10.04 3.64
N ALA A 14 -1.72 11.37 3.53
CA ALA A 14 -0.62 12.21 3.06
C ALA A 14 -0.31 13.31 4.07
N ASP A 15 0.94 13.79 4.04
CA ASP A 15 1.38 15.05 4.67
C ASP A 15 1.03 15.18 6.15
N ASN A 16 1.22 14.10 6.90
CA ASN A 16 0.98 14.11 8.34
C ASN A 16 2.10 13.41 9.13
N PRO A 17 2.25 13.70 10.43
CA PRO A 17 3.32 13.14 11.27
C PRO A 17 3.31 11.60 11.33
N MET A 18 2.13 10.97 11.19
CA MET A 18 2.00 9.51 11.20
C MET A 18 2.58 8.88 9.92
N VAL A 19 2.42 9.54 8.77
CA VAL A 19 3.01 9.07 7.51
C VAL A 19 4.52 9.23 7.54
N ALA A 20 5.04 10.29 8.15
CA ALA A 20 6.48 10.47 8.31
C ALA A 20 7.11 9.35 9.16
N THR A 21 6.46 8.97 10.27
CA THR A 21 6.95 7.87 11.14
C THR A 21 6.83 6.51 10.46
N MET A 22 5.71 6.20 9.82
CA MET A 22 5.57 4.97 9.02
C MET A 22 6.49 4.96 7.81
N GLY A 23 6.79 6.13 7.25
CA GLY A 23 7.68 6.28 6.10
C GLY A 23 9.12 5.89 6.41
N ALA A 24 9.62 6.21 7.61
CA ALA A 24 10.92 5.74 8.08
C ALA A 24 10.98 4.20 8.20
N MET A 25 9.89 3.56 8.63
CA MET A 25 9.81 2.10 8.75
C MET A 25 9.72 1.43 7.38
N LEU A 26 8.84 1.90 6.50
CA LEU A 26 8.67 1.36 5.14
C LEU A 26 9.85 1.72 4.22
N GLY A 27 10.65 2.73 4.57
CA GLY A 27 11.90 3.04 3.88
C GLY A 27 12.98 1.97 4.06
N ASN A 28 12.91 1.18 5.13
CA ASN A 28 13.88 0.12 5.43
C ASN A 28 13.42 -1.25 4.86
N PRO A 29 14.17 -1.84 3.91
CA PRO A 29 13.80 -3.13 3.30
C PRO A 29 13.67 -4.29 4.30
N ALA A 30 14.49 -4.32 5.35
CA ALA A 30 14.43 -5.36 6.37
C ALA A 30 13.12 -5.30 7.17
N MET A 31 12.67 -4.08 7.49
CA MET A 31 11.40 -3.86 8.18
C MET A 31 10.22 -4.17 7.26
N MET A 32 10.28 -3.80 5.98
CA MET A 32 9.26 -4.20 5.00
C MET A 32 9.10 -5.72 4.94
N ALA A 33 10.21 -6.46 4.84
CA ALA A 33 10.18 -7.93 4.79
C ALA A 33 9.63 -8.56 6.07
N SER A 34 9.80 -7.93 7.24
CA SER A 34 9.18 -8.40 8.48
C SER A 34 7.66 -8.23 8.53
N GLN A 35 7.10 -7.33 7.71
CA GLN A 35 5.66 -7.08 7.66
C GLN A 35 4.92 -7.94 6.63
N GLY A 36 5.63 -8.60 5.73
CA GLY A 36 5.03 -9.49 4.73
C GLY A 36 5.87 -9.65 3.47
N GLU A 37 5.22 -10.09 2.39
CA GLU A 37 5.85 -10.27 1.09
C GLU A 37 6.12 -8.90 0.46
N VAL A 38 7.38 -8.62 0.14
CA VAL A 38 7.76 -7.39 -0.55
C VAL A 38 7.64 -7.59 -2.06
N ARG A 39 6.83 -6.75 -2.70
CA ARG A 39 6.65 -6.72 -4.15
C ARG A 39 6.99 -5.34 -4.72
N ARG A 40 7.05 -5.27 -6.05
CA ARG A 40 7.36 -4.03 -6.76
C ARG A 40 6.51 -3.88 -8.02
N VAL A 41 5.94 -2.69 -8.20
CA VAL A 41 5.31 -2.23 -9.44
C VAL A 41 6.04 -0.98 -9.92
N GLY A 42 6.69 -1.07 -11.08
CA GLY A 42 7.58 0.00 -11.57
C GLY A 42 8.72 0.31 -10.59
N ARG A 43 8.74 1.56 -10.07
CA ARG A 43 9.69 2.02 -9.04
C ARG A 43 9.13 1.91 -7.61
N GLN A 44 7.83 1.65 -7.47
CA GLN A 44 7.16 1.59 -6.18
C GLN A 44 7.30 0.20 -5.58
N ARG A 45 7.88 0.12 -4.37
CA ARG A 45 7.86 -1.10 -3.56
C ARG A 45 6.66 -1.06 -2.63
N TYR A 46 6.06 -2.21 -2.39
CA TYR A 46 4.94 -2.36 -1.49
C TYR A 46 5.03 -3.67 -0.73
N VAL A 47 4.37 -3.73 0.42
CA VAL A 47 4.28 -4.93 1.26
C VAL A 47 2.89 -5.51 1.10
N VAL A 48 2.82 -6.83 0.92
CA VAL A 48 1.59 -7.59 1.08
C VAL A 48 1.65 -8.34 2.41
N ALA A 49 0.85 -7.91 3.35
CA ALA A 49 0.76 -8.48 4.68
C ALA A 49 0.15 -9.91 4.63
N PRO A 50 0.44 -10.76 5.62
CA PRO A 50 -0.07 -12.14 5.66
C PRO A 50 -1.61 -12.26 5.66
N ASP A 51 -2.31 -11.23 6.15
CA ASP A 51 -3.78 -11.11 6.14
C ASP A 51 -4.33 -10.62 4.77
N GLY A 52 -3.45 -10.41 3.79
CA GLY A 52 -3.78 -9.94 2.46
C GLY A 52 -3.94 -8.42 2.36
N GLY A 53 -3.64 -7.65 3.41
CA GLY A 53 -3.53 -6.19 3.31
C GLY A 53 -2.36 -5.78 2.40
N VAL A 54 -2.51 -4.68 1.67
CA VAL A 54 -1.44 -4.15 0.80
C VAL A 54 -1.08 -2.75 1.27
N MET A 55 0.21 -2.42 1.39
CA MET A 55 0.64 -1.09 1.84
C MET A 55 1.90 -0.62 1.11
N ALA A 56 1.96 0.69 0.83
CA ALA A 56 3.19 1.33 0.33
C ALA A 56 3.30 2.78 0.75
N LEU A 57 4.54 3.22 0.93
CA LEU A 57 4.89 4.64 1.02
C LEU A 57 5.28 5.15 -0.37
N VAL A 58 4.49 6.06 -0.90
CA VAL A 58 4.64 6.71 -2.20
C VAL A 58 5.26 8.10 -2.00
N GLY A 59 6.32 8.41 -2.76
CA GLY A 59 6.98 9.72 -2.71
C GLY A 59 7.53 10.15 -1.35
N GLY A 60 7.67 9.23 -0.39
CA GLY A 60 8.08 9.53 0.98
C GLY A 60 7.06 10.26 1.85
N ARG A 61 5.87 10.58 1.32
CA ARG A 61 4.89 11.48 1.96
C ARG A 61 3.45 10.99 1.93
N ALA A 62 3.14 9.98 1.11
CA ALA A 62 1.81 9.42 0.98
C ALA A 62 1.82 7.93 1.29
N LEU A 63 1.11 7.52 2.33
CA LEU A 63 0.89 6.12 2.68
C LEU A 63 -0.41 5.66 2.02
N VAL A 64 -0.32 4.66 1.15
CA VAL A 64 -1.46 4.00 0.51
C VAL A 64 -1.63 2.63 1.11
N GLN A 65 -2.83 2.31 1.59
CA GLN A 65 -3.18 1.02 2.16
C GLN A 65 -4.47 0.49 1.57
N LEU A 66 -4.48 -0.79 1.23
CA LEU A 66 -5.65 -1.55 0.82
C LEU A 66 -5.95 -2.63 1.85
N SER A 67 -7.21 -2.68 2.29
CA SER A 67 -7.74 -3.66 3.22
C SER A 67 -9.13 -4.13 2.74
N GLY A 68 -9.77 -4.99 3.52
CA GLY A 68 -11.11 -5.52 3.22
C GLY A 68 -11.13 -7.01 2.92
N SER A 69 -12.34 -7.53 2.73
CA SER A 69 -12.64 -8.96 2.64
C SER A 69 -12.40 -9.57 1.26
N ALA A 70 -12.10 -8.76 0.24
CA ALA A 70 -11.78 -9.27 -1.09
C ALA A 70 -10.51 -10.14 -1.10
N ALA A 71 -10.37 -10.96 -2.13
CA ALA A 71 -9.20 -11.79 -2.34
C ALA A 71 -7.91 -10.94 -2.37
N ARG A 72 -6.81 -11.54 -1.90
CA ARG A 72 -5.50 -10.89 -1.85
C ARG A 72 -5.05 -10.43 -3.24
N GLU A 73 -5.27 -11.28 -4.24
CA GLU A 73 -4.90 -11.06 -5.63
C GLU A 73 -5.67 -9.89 -6.24
N ASP A 74 -6.95 -9.76 -5.91
CA ASP A 74 -7.76 -8.61 -6.34
C ASP A 74 -7.26 -7.32 -5.70
N LYS A 75 -6.99 -7.33 -4.39
CA LYS A 75 -6.39 -6.15 -3.71
C LYS A 75 -5.06 -5.75 -4.35
N ILE A 76 -4.21 -6.70 -4.70
CA ILE A 76 -2.95 -6.43 -5.43
C ILE A 76 -3.23 -5.83 -6.80
N ALA A 77 -4.16 -6.40 -7.58
CA ALA A 77 -4.48 -5.89 -8.92
C ALA A 77 -5.03 -4.46 -8.87
N TYR A 78 -5.92 -4.15 -7.91
CA TYR A 78 -6.40 -2.79 -7.68
C TYR A 78 -5.27 -1.86 -7.22
N PHE A 79 -4.37 -2.33 -6.37
CA PHE A 79 -3.22 -1.55 -5.91
C PHE A 79 -2.31 -1.17 -7.07
N GLU A 80 -1.94 -2.13 -7.92
CA GLU A 80 -1.04 -1.90 -9.04
C GLU A 80 -1.64 -1.02 -10.15
N ALA A 81 -2.97 -0.89 -10.19
CA ALA A 81 -3.68 0.03 -11.07
C ALA A 81 -3.70 1.49 -10.57
N ILE A 82 -3.26 1.76 -9.33
CA ILE A 82 -3.17 3.12 -8.79
C ILE A 82 -2.07 3.89 -9.52
N ASP A 83 -2.38 5.12 -9.93
CA ASP A 83 -1.38 6.04 -10.49
C ASP A 83 -0.48 6.62 -9.39
N PHE A 84 0.55 5.85 -9.04
CA PHE A 84 1.56 6.28 -8.06
C PHE A 84 2.34 7.51 -8.49
N ALA A 85 2.54 7.72 -9.80
CA ALA A 85 3.25 8.89 -10.30
C ALA A 85 2.41 10.15 -10.08
N GLY A 86 1.10 10.08 -10.34
CA GLY A 86 0.15 11.13 -9.99
C GLY A 86 0.14 11.43 -8.49
N LEU A 87 0.15 10.40 -7.64
CA LEU A 87 0.19 10.57 -6.17
C LEU A 87 1.51 11.16 -5.66
N GLU A 88 2.64 10.88 -6.31
CA GLU A 88 3.94 11.46 -5.94
C GLU A 88 4.07 12.93 -6.37
N ALA A 89 3.38 13.31 -7.45
CA ALA A 89 3.37 14.66 -8.00
C ALA A 89 2.38 15.62 -7.29
N PHE A 90 1.45 15.10 -6.50
CA PHE A 90 0.52 15.86 -5.66
C PHE A 90 1.24 16.54 -4.49
#